data_AF-A0A2N2YJA9-F1
#
_entry.id   AF-A0A2N2YJA9-F1
#
_cell.length_a   1.000
_cell.length_b   1.000
_cell.length_c   1.000
_cell.angle_alpha   90.00
_cell.angle_beta   90.00
_cell.angle_gamma   90.00
#
_symmetry.space_group_name_H-M   'P 1'
#
loop_
_entity.id
_entity.type
_entity.pdbx_description
1 polymer ?
#
loop_
_entity_poly.entity_id
_entity_poly.type
_entity_poly.pdbx_seq_one_letter_code
_entity_poly.pdbx_strand_id
1 'polypeptide(L)'
;MTIKKKIPLAVLELLEPYLAKGIDSIRTVEPETSLLKFVDSDEKSEFHFTIEQAKYENKLLLVLVDREPRNKEIVASYRTWIDATTLENNFNDWVGLINRYNNIKSIYDDPIEKKYQDEFYADFEIIEEDADVYSFNLAQQIWIDNYLDKIILTIDKFDIKNEISDLQEIKESSQVLRDDLTRLSKKQIIQKLSKIWAKARKHGLIILKEIYIEFRNELIKQLIKGQLNG
;
A
#
# COMPACT_ATOMS: atom_id res chain seq x y z
N MET A 1 -9.81 -15.33 22.99
CA MET A 1 -8.84 -14.30 23.42
C MET A 1 -8.33 -13.59 22.18
N THR A 2 -8.43 -12.26 22.11
CA THR A 2 -7.90 -11.45 21.00
C THR A 2 -6.38 -11.54 20.94
N ILE A 3 -5.78 -11.66 19.74
CA ILE A 3 -4.32 -11.69 19.50
C ILE A 3 -3.60 -10.55 20.25
N LYS A 4 -4.22 -9.37 20.34
CA LYS A 4 -3.76 -8.21 21.12
C LYS A 4 -3.30 -8.56 22.55
N LYS A 5 -3.97 -9.48 23.25
CA LYS A 5 -3.64 -9.85 24.64
C LYS A 5 -2.50 -10.87 24.76
N LYS A 6 -1.97 -11.38 23.64
CA LYS A 6 -0.77 -12.22 23.59
C LYS A 6 0.51 -11.40 23.43
N ILE A 7 0.39 -10.14 23.00
CA ILE A 7 1.51 -9.23 22.78
C ILE A 7 1.79 -8.50 24.11
N PRO A 8 3.05 -8.43 24.58
CA PRO A 8 3.38 -7.61 25.75
C PRO A 8 2.93 -6.16 25.56
N LEU A 9 2.34 -5.56 26.59
CA LEU A 9 1.80 -4.19 26.51
C LEU A 9 2.86 -3.18 26.07
N ALA A 10 4.09 -3.28 26.58
CA ALA A 10 5.20 -2.42 26.18
C ALA A 10 5.49 -2.45 24.67
N VAL A 11 5.33 -3.61 24.02
CA VAL A 11 5.50 -3.74 22.56
C VAL A 11 4.35 -3.07 21.81
N LEU A 12 3.12 -3.19 22.33
CA LEU A 12 1.95 -2.53 21.73
C LEU A 12 2.07 -1.01 21.83
N GLU A 13 2.44 -0.47 22.99
CA GLU A 13 2.56 0.97 23.22
C GLU A 13 3.66 1.60 22.33
N LEU A 14 4.77 0.88 22.10
CA LEU A 14 5.84 1.33 21.21
C LEU A 14 5.41 1.41 19.74
N LEU A 15 4.52 0.51 19.30
CA LEU A 15 4.13 0.39 17.89
C LEU A 15 2.81 1.09 17.55
N GLU A 16 2.02 1.47 18.57
CA GLU A 16 0.73 2.15 18.41
C GLU A 16 0.79 3.42 17.55
N PRO A 17 1.81 4.30 17.65
CA PRO A 17 1.90 5.49 16.80
C PRO A 17 1.98 5.18 15.30
N TYR A 18 2.56 4.04 14.94
CA TYR A 18 2.74 3.61 13.55
C TYR A 18 1.48 2.93 12.99
N LEU A 19 0.66 2.34 13.87
CA LEU A 19 -0.66 1.83 13.53
C LEU A 19 -1.67 2.97 13.34
N ALA A 20 -1.56 4.02 14.16
CA ALA A 20 -2.49 5.15 14.14
C ALA A 20 -2.23 6.14 12.99
N LYS A 21 -0.97 6.30 12.56
CA LYS A 21 -0.59 7.31 11.55
C LYS A 21 -0.72 6.86 10.10
N GLY A 22 -0.98 5.59 9.83
CA GLY A 22 -1.08 5.08 8.46
C GLY A 22 0.18 5.38 7.65
N ILE A 23 1.25 4.59 7.82
CA ILE A 23 2.44 4.75 6.98
C ILE A 23 2.15 4.16 5.60
N ASP A 24 2.03 5.00 4.57
CA ASP A 24 1.71 4.60 3.19
C ASP A 24 2.53 3.41 2.68
N SER A 25 3.81 3.32 3.07
CA SER A 25 4.77 2.34 2.58
C SER A 25 4.66 0.95 3.21
N ILE A 26 3.86 0.77 4.26
CA ILE A 26 3.71 -0.51 4.95
C ILE A 26 2.25 -0.83 5.23
N ARG A 27 1.96 -2.12 5.38
CA ARG A 27 0.65 -2.63 5.77
C ARG A 27 0.78 -3.64 6.90
N THR A 28 -0.19 -3.65 7.80
CA THR A 28 -0.27 -4.66 8.86
C THR A 28 -1.07 -5.85 8.35
N VAL A 29 -0.57 -7.07 8.59
CA VAL A 29 -1.26 -8.31 8.22
C VAL A 29 -1.51 -9.13 9.48
N GLU A 30 -2.66 -9.79 9.55
CA GLU A 30 -2.98 -10.68 10.68
C GLU A 30 -2.02 -11.89 10.64
N PRO A 31 -1.21 -12.10 11.69
CA PRO A 31 -0.24 -13.18 11.68
C PRO A 31 -0.88 -14.52 12.07
N GLU A 32 -0.52 -15.60 11.36
CA GLU A 32 -0.96 -16.96 11.72
C GLU A 32 -0.24 -17.49 12.96
N THR A 33 1.08 -17.21 13.07
CA THR A 33 1.95 -17.82 14.09
C THR A 33 2.79 -16.82 14.88
N SER A 34 2.98 -15.59 14.36
CA SER A 34 3.75 -14.54 15.02
C SER A 34 2.87 -13.62 15.89
N LEU A 35 3.50 -12.79 16.71
CA LEU A 35 2.80 -11.81 17.55
C LEU A 35 2.29 -10.63 16.72
N LEU A 36 3.13 -10.12 15.81
CA LEU A 36 2.85 -8.99 14.93
C LEU A 36 3.59 -9.16 13.60
N LYS A 37 2.99 -8.68 12.50
CA LYS A 37 3.64 -8.66 11.18
C LYS A 37 3.27 -7.39 10.41
N PHE A 38 4.29 -6.68 9.98
CA PHE A 38 4.23 -5.61 8.99
C PHE A 38 4.88 -6.11 7.71
N VAL A 39 4.33 -5.70 6.58
CA VAL A 39 4.90 -5.99 5.26
C VAL A 39 4.92 -4.72 4.44
N ASP A 40 5.77 -4.71 3.42
CA ASP A 40 5.75 -3.65 2.42
C ASP A 40 4.37 -3.55 1.74
N SER A 41 4.02 -2.32 1.38
CA SER A 41 2.85 -1.99 0.57
C SER A 41 2.98 -2.46 -0.89
N ASP A 42 4.21 -2.65 -1.39
CA ASP A 42 4.45 -3.31 -2.67
C ASP A 42 4.20 -4.82 -2.54
N GLU A 43 3.23 -5.34 -3.27
CA GLU A 43 2.82 -6.74 -3.20
C GLU A 43 3.81 -7.70 -3.86
N LYS A 44 4.69 -7.19 -4.74
CA LYS A 44 5.78 -7.99 -5.29
C LYS A 44 6.98 -8.04 -4.35
N SER A 45 6.95 -7.27 -3.26
CA SER A 45 7.99 -7.22 -2.25
C SER A 45 7.76 -8.28 -1.18
N GLU A 46 8.79 -9.07 -0.87
CA GLU A 46 8.80 -10.00 0.27
C GLU A 46 9.23 -9.33 1.57
N PHE A 47 9.49 -8.02 1.52
CA PHE A 47 9.97 -7.24 2.67
C PHE A 47 8.95 -7.22 3.79
N HIS A 48 9.45 -7.46 4.99
CA HIS A 48 8.62 -7.61 6.17
C HIS A 48 9.36 -7.24 7.44
N PHE A 49 8.58 -6.97 8.49
CA PHE A 49 9.04 -6.85 9.85
C PHE A 49 8.08 -7.60 10.76
N THR A 50 8.56 -8.67 11.37
CA THR A 50 7.78 -9.60 12.18
C THR A 50 8.33 -9.63 13.60
N ILE A 51 7.44 -9.52 14.58
CA ILE A 51 7.74 -9.89 15.96
C ILE A 51 7.14 -11.27 16.18
N GLU A 52 7.99 -12.27 16.30
CA GLU A 52 7.53 -13.66 16.38
C GLU A 52 7.23 -14.08 17.82
N GLN A 53 8.08 -13.66 18.75
CA GLN A 53 8.03 -14.08 20.15
C GLN A 53 8.51 -12.96 21.07
N ALA A 54 8.10 -13.03 22.33
CA ALA A 54 8.61 -12.19 23.40
C ALA A 54 8.92 -13.07 24.62
N LYS A 55 10.03 -12.79 25.29
CA LYS A 55 10.42 -13.45 26.54
C LYS A 55 11.03 -12.46 27.51
N TYR A 56 10.92 -12.76 28.79
CA TYR A 56 11.59 -12.01 29.84
C TYR A 56 12.79 -12.81 30.33
N GLU A 57 13.99 -12.26 30.19
CA GLU A 57 15.24 -12.93 30.54
C GLU A 57 16.23 -11.89 31.08
N ASN A 58 16.97 -12.22 32.15
CA ASN A 58 17.97 -11.34 32.76
C ASN A 58 17.44 -9.92 33.10
N LYS A 59 16.17 -9.84 33.54
CA LYS A 59 15.44 -8.59 33.84
C LYS A 59 15.14 -7.70 32.62
N LEU A 60 15.35 -8.19 31.40
CA LEU A 60 15.07 -7.50 30.15
C LEU A 60 13.90 -8.19 29.43
N LEU A 61 13.04 -7.37 28.83
CA LEU A 61 12.07 -7.86 27.86
C LEU A 61 12.79 -7.98 26.51
N LEU A 62 12.92 -9.21 26.03
CA LEU A 62 13.49 -9.51 24.72
C LEU A 62 12.39 -9.86 23.74
N VAL A 63 12.53 -9.40 22.50
CA VAL A 63 11.63 -9.73 21.39
C VAL A 63 12.42 -10.34 20.24
N LEU A 64 11.87 -11.40 19.64
CA LEU A 64 12.44 -12.05 18.47
C LEU A 64 11.90 -11.34 17.24
N VAL A 65 12.78 -10.57 16.60
CA VAL A 65 12.48 -9.84 15.38
C VAL A 65 13.01 -10.62 14.20
N ASP A 66 12.17 -10.81 13.19
CA ASP A 66 12.55 -11.25 11.85
C ASP A 66 12.21 -10.15 10.87
N ARG A 67 13.19 -9.68 10.10
CA ARG A 67 12.98 -8.60 9.14
C ARG A 67 13.72 -8.82 7.83
N GLU A 68 13.14 -8.28 6.78
CA GLU A 68 13.72 -8.20 5.45
C GLU A 68 13.37 -6.83 4.83
N PRO A 69 14.35 -6.09 4.29
CA PRO A 69 15.77 -6.42 4.17
C PRO A 69 16.50 -6.29 5.51
N ARG A 70 17.62 -7.01 5.67
CA ARG A 70 18.48 -6.92 6.87
C ARG A 70 19.01 -5.51 7.08
N ASN A 71 19.51 -4.88 6.03
CA ASN A 71 20.07 -3.54 5.99
C ASN A 71 20.13 -3.03 4.53
N LYS A 72 20.76 -1.88 4.28
CA LYS A 72 20.84 -1.28 2.94
C LYS A 72 21.75 -2.05 1.98
N GLU A 73 22.61 -2.94 2.47
CA GLU A 73 23.54 -3.74 1.68
C GLU A 73 23.04 -5.17 1.43
N ILE A 74 22.16 -5.71 2.28
CA ILE A 74 21.77 -7.12 2.31
C ILE A 74 20.24 -7.23 2.23
N VAL A 75 19.77 -7.68 1.08
CA VAL A 75 18.36 -7.96 0.76
C VAL A 75 18.01 -9.41 1.12
N ALA A 76 18.23 -9.77 2.38
CA ALA A 76 17.89 -11.08 2.91
C ALA A 76 17.29 -10.93 4.30
N SER A 77 16.56 -11.94 4.74
CA SER A 77 15.99 -11.99 6.07
C SER A 77 17.06 -11.98 7.17
N TYR A 78 16.71 -11.36 8.28
CA TYR A 78 17.54 -11.28 9.47
C TYR A 78 16.69 -11.45 10.71
N ARG A 79 16.99 -12.54 11.43
CA ARG A 79 16.27 -12.96 12.61
C ARG A 79 17.16 -12.87 13.84
N THR A 80 16.75 -12.09 14.85
CA THR A 80 17.54 -11.89 16.07
C THR A 80 16.67 -11.53 17.27
N TRP A 81 17.17 -11.85 18.46
CA TRP A 81 16.62 -11.30 19.70
C TRP A 81 17.16 -9.89 19.91
N ILE A 82 16.28 -8.94 20.21
CA ILE A 82 16.63 -7.58 20.62
C ILE A 82 15.99 -7.24 21.95
N ASP A 83 16.59 -6.29 22.66
CA ASP A 83 15.95 -5.62 23.79
C ASP A 83 14.76 -4.80 23.27
N ALA A 84 13.59 -4.96 23.89
CA ALA A 84 12.38 -4.23 23.53
C ALA A 84 12.56 -2.71 23.57
N THR A 85 13.48 -2.18 24.38
CA THR A 85 13.83 -0.75 24.41
C THR A 85 14.45 -0.25 23.10
N THR A 86 15.01 -1.14 22.29
CA THR A 86 15.60 -0.83 20.96
C THR A 86 14.64 -1.09 19.81
N LEU A 87 13.44 -1.62 20.09
CA LEU A 87 12.48 -2.04 19.08
C LEU A 87 12.05 -0.88 18.17
N GLU A 88 11.77 0.28 18.75
CA GLU A 88 11.38 1.47 17.99
C GLU A 88 12.43 1.87 16.96
N ASN A 89 13.71 1.94 17.37
CA ASN A 89 14.81 2.25 16.46
C ASN A 89 14.95 1.18 15.36
N ASN A 90 14.85 -0.11 15.72
CA ASN A 90 14.92 -1.20 14.75
C ASN A 90 13.78 -1.15 13.72
N PHE A 91 12.58 -0.77 14.17
CA PHE A 91 11.41 -0.62 13.31
C PHE A 91 11.54 0.60 12.41
N ASN A 92 11.92 1.75 12.95
CA ASN A 92 12.16 2.98 12.20
C ASN A 92 13.26 2.84 11.14
N ASP A 93 14.34 2.14 11.47
CA ASP A 93 15.40 1.83 10.51
C ASP A 93 14.87 1.01 9.34
N TRP A 94 14.02 0.03 9.61
CA TRP A 94 13.38 -0.80 8.60
C TRP A 94 12.39 0.00 7.75
N VAL A 95 11.47 0.76 8.35
CA VAL A 95 10.56 1.66 7.63
C VAL A 95 11.35 2.65 6.77
N GLY A 96 12.46 3.17 7.29
CA GLY A 96 13.38 4.03 6.54
C GLY A 96 14.03 3.33 5.34
N LEU A 97 14.29 2.02 5.41
CA LEU A 97 14.75 1.22 4.27
C LEU A 97 13.64 1.10 3.22
N ILE A 98 12.42 0.73 3.61
CA ILE A 98 11.27 0.61 2.70
C ILE A 98 11.03 1.94 1.98
N ASN A 99 10.99 3.05 2.72
CA ASN A 99 10.85 4.38 2.15
C ASN A 99 11.96 4.72 1.17
N ARG A 100 13.21 4.30 1.40
CA ARG A 100 14.29 4.52 0.44
C ARG A 100 14.12 3.69 -0.83
N TYR A 101 13.73 2.42 -0.71
CA TYR A 101 13.42 1.58 -1.88
C TYR A 101 12.30 2.19 -2.73
N ASN A 102 11.25 2.71 -2.09
CA ASN A 102 10.11 3.31 -2.78
C ASN A 102 10.41 4.65 -3.46
N ASN A 103 11.51 5.32 -3.09
CA ASN A 103 11.86 6.65 -3.58
C ASN A 103 13.13 6.71 -4.42
N ILE A 104 14.02 5.72 -4.33
CA ILE A 104 15.24 5.68 -5.14
C ILE A 104 14.89 5.25 -6.56
N LYS A 105 15.30 6.06 -7.54
CA LYS A 105 15.11 5.70 -8.94
C LYS A 105 16.00 4.52 -9.31
N SER A 106 15.39 3.42 -9.68
CA SER A 106 16.04 2.28 -10.31
C SER A 106 16.38 2.60 -11.76
N ILE A 107 17.39 1.92 -12.31
CA ILE A 107 17.66 1.91 -13.75
C ILE A 107 16.53 1.25 -14.56
N TYR A 108 15.64 0.53 -13.88
CA TYR A 108 14.46 -0.10 -14.46
C TYR A 108 13.20 0.75 -14.30
N ASP A 109 13.25 1.87 -13.58
CA ASP A 109 12.11 2.75 -13.44
C ASP A 109 11.90 3.54 -14.72
N ASP A 110 10.65 3.60 -15.18
CA ASP A 110 10.28 4.43 -16.31
C ASP A 110 10.00 5.88 -15.83
N PRO A 111 10.88 6.85 -16.14
CA PRO A 111 10.70 8.22 -15.70
C PRO A 111 9.47 8.92 -16.32
N ILE A 112 9.01 8.44 -17.49
CA ILE A 112 7.81 8.97 -18.16
C ILE A 112 6.57 8.50 -17.42
N GLU A 113 6.51 7.20 -17.10
CA GLU A 113 5.40 6.64 -16.30
C GLU A 113 5.31 7.32 -14.93
N LYS A 114 6.45 7.49 -14.24
CA LYS A 114 6.48 8.17 -12.95
C LYS A 114 5.96 9.60 -13.04
N LYS A 115 6.38 10.35 -14.06
CA LYS A 115 5.89 11.71 -14.29
C LYS A 115 4.36 11.72 -14.52
N TYR A 116 3.82 10.79 -15.30
CA TYR A 116 2.39 10.69 -15.49
C TYR A 116 1.64 10.33 -14.21
N GLN A 117 2.19 9.45 -13.38
CA GLN A 117 1.62 9.12 -12.07
C GLN A 117 1.55 10.36 -11.19
N ASP A 118 2.63 11.14 -11.12
CA ASP A 118 2.68 12.36 -10.30
C ASP A 118 1.67 13.40 -10.79
N GLU A 119 1.50 13.56 -12.12
CA GLU A 119 0.47 14.42 -12.73
C GLU A 119 -0.94 13.99 -12.31
N PHE A 120 -1.24 12.68 -12.40
CA PHE A 120 -2.55 12.17 -12.01
C PHE A 120 -2.80 12.24 -10.50
N TYR A 121 -1.79 12.00 -9.68
CA TYR A 121 -1.92 12.10 -8.23
C TYR A 121 -2.26 13.53 -7.80
N ALA A 122 -1.59 14.52 -8.40
CA ALA A 122 -1.84 15.93 -8.13
C ALA A 122 -3.29 16.36 -8.47
N ASP A 123 -3.91 15.75 -9.49
CA ASP A 123 -5.31 16.03 -9.85
C ASP A 123 -6.33 15.60 -8.77
N PHE A 124 -5.95 14.66 -7.89
CA PHE A 124 -6.85 14.05 -6.90
C PHE A 124 -6.26 13.97 -5.49
N GLU A 125 -5.22 14.76 -5.21
CA GLU A 125 -4.59 14.80 -3.89
C GLU A 125 -5.63 15.16 -2.81
N ILE A 126 -5.73 14.32 -1.79
CA ILE A 126 -6.68 14.49 -0.69
C ILE A 126 -5.97 15.19 0.45
N ILE A 127 -6.47 16.37 0.83
CA ILE A 127 -5.85 17.25 1.85
C ILE A 127 -6.45 17.00 3.26
N GLU A 128 -7.36 16.02 3.38
CA GLU A 128 -7.98 15.67 4.67
C GLU A 128 -6.95 15.03 5.62
N GLU A 129 -6.92 15.46 6.88
CA GLU A 129 -5.96 14.97 7.90
C GLU A 129 -6.06 13.45 8.15
N ASP A 130 -7.20 12.85 7.83
CA ASP A 130 -7.50 11.44 8.05
C ASP A 130 -7.24 10.55 6.82
N ALA A 131 -6.82 11.13 5.69
CA ALA A 131 -6.71 10.44 4.41
C ALA A 131 -5.61 9.37 4.37
N ASP A 132 -4.62 9.51 5.26
CA ASP A 132 -3.54 8.54 5.47
C ASP A 132 -4.02 7.32 6.29
N VAL A 133 -5.10 7.46 7.06
CA VAL A 133 -5.52 6.48 8.08
C VAL A 133 -6.81 5.77 7.68
N TYR A 134 -7.84 6.52 7.28
CA TYR A 134 -9.15 5.95 6.98
C TYR A 134 -9.30 5.69 5.49
N SER A 135 -10.10 4.66 5.18
CA SER A 135 -10.53 4.37 3.82
C SER A 135 -11.67 5.31 3.38
N PHE A 136 -12.05 5.22 2.11
CA PHE A 136 -13.28 5.84 1.61
C PHE A 136 -14.54 5.26 2.30
N ASN A 137 -15.64 6.01 2.29
CA ASN A 137 -16.90 5.49 2.81
C ASN A 137 -17.48 4.39 1.89
N LEU A 138 -18.47 3.63 2.38
CA LEU A 138 -19.04 2.50 1.64
C LEU A 138 -19.53 2.85 0.22
N ALA A 139 -20.22 3.99 0.06
CA ALA A 139 -20.75 4.39 -1.24
C ALA A 139 -19.62 4.68 -2.24
N GLN A 140 -18.56 5.34 -1.77
CA GLN A 140 -17.35 5.60 -2.55
C GLN A 140 -16.59 4.31 -2.86
N GLN A 141 -16.42 3.40 -1.89
CA GLN A 141 -15.77 2.10 -2.11
C GLN A 141 -16.51 1.26 -3.15
N ILE A 142 -17.84 1.13 -3.07
CA ILE A 142 -18.62 0.41 -4.07
C ILE A 142 -18.45 1.04 -5.46
N TRP A 143 -18.40 2.36 -5.53
CA TRP A 143 -18.19 3.04 -6.81
C TRP A 143 -16.79 2.77 -7.39
N ILE A 144 -15.75 2.82 -6.56
CA ILE A 144 -14.38 2.50 -6.98
C ILE A 144 -14.26 1.02 -7.39
N ASP A 145 -14.89 0.08 -6.67
CA ASP A 145 -14.92 -1.34 -7.04
C ASP A 145 -15.50 -1.55 -8.43
N ASN A 146 -16.68 -0.98 -8.70
CA ASN A 146 -17.33 -1.04 -10.00
C ASN A 146 -16.48 -0.41 -11.11
N TYR A 147 -15.77 0.67 -10.78
CA TYR A 147 -14.86 1.32 -11.71
C TYR A 147 -13.66 0.42 -12.06
N LEU A 148 -13.05 -0.23 -11.07
CA LEU A 148 -11.94 -1.17 -11.29
C LEU A 148 -12.39 -2.37 -12.11
N ASP A 149 -13.58 -2.90 -11.85
CA ASP A 149 -14.19 -3.96 -12.67
C ASP A 149 -14.36 -3.52 -14.12
N LYS A 150 -14.82 -2.27 -14.34
CA LYS A 150 -14.92 -1.69 -15.68
C LYS A 150 -13.57 -1.54 -16.37
N ILE A 151 -12.51 -1.15 -15.66
CA ILE A 151 -11.15 -1.11 -16.22
C ILE A 151 -10.77 -2.52 -16.70
N ILE A 152 -10.90 -3.52 -15.84
CA ILE A 152 -10.55 -4.92 -16.14
C ILE A 152 -11.28 -5.39 -17.41
N LEU A 153 -12.60 -5.21 -17.47
CA LEU A 153 -13.42 -5.55 -18.64
C LEU A 153 -13.05 -4.75 -19.90
N THR A 154 -12.54 -3.53 -19.74
CA THR A 154 -12.10 -2.69 -20.86
C THR A 154 -10.80 -3.23 -21.42
N ILE A 155 -9.82 -3.51 -20.55
CA ILE A 155 -8.53 -4.10 -20.94
C ILE A 155 -8.74 -5.45 -21.64
N ASP A 156 -9.62 -6.31 -21.12
CA ASP A 156 -9.94 -7.61 -21.75
C ASP A 156 -10.46 -7.48 -23.18
N LYS A 157 -11.17 -6.40 -23.53
CA LYS A 157 -11.63 -6.15 -24.90
C LYS A 157 -10.49 -5.78 -25.85
N PHE A 158 -9.44 -5.12 -25.34
CA PHE A 158 -8.25 -4.77 -26.12
C PHE A 158 -7.29 -5.95 -26.28
N ASP A 159 -7.21 -6.83 -25.27
CA ASP A 159 -6.30 -7.98 -25.20
C ASP A 159 -6.64 -9.09 -26.23
N ILE A 160 -7.89 -9.18 -26.70
CA ILE A 160 -8.31 -10.14 -27.74
C ILE A 160 -7.55 -9.96 -29.07
N LYS A 161 -6.90 -8.81 -29.32
CA LYS A 161 -6.25 -8.51 -30.61
C LYS A 161 -4.72 -8.48 -30.60
N ASN A 162 -4.05 -8.34 -29.46
CA ASN A 162 -2.59 -8.29 -29.40
C ASN A 162 -2.15 -8.79 -28.03
N GLU A 163 -1.31 -9.82 -27.96
CA GLU A 163 -0.63 -10.28 -26.74
C GLU A 163 0.35 -9.18 -26.25
N ILE A 164 -0.16 -8.12 -25.61
CA ILE A 164 0.65 -7.02 -25.10
C ILE A 164 0.81 -7.20 -23.58
N SER A 165 2.00 -7.63 -23.17
CA SER A 165 2.42 -7.84 -21.78
C SER A 165 2.09 -6.65 -20.85
N ASP A 166 2.11 -5.43 -21.37
CA ASP A 166 1.94 -4.21 -20.56
C ASP A 166 0.47 -3.94 -20.17
N LEU A 167 -0.50 -4.44 -20.95
CA LEU A 167 -1.92 -4.34 -20.62
C LEU A 167 -2.31 -5.25 -19.47
N GLN A 168 -1.69 -6.42 -19.43
CA GLN A 168 -1.86 -7.37 -18.35
C GLN A 168 -1.43 -6.75 -17.00
N GLU A 169 -0.39 -5.91 -16.96
CA GLU A 169 -0.03 -5.21 -15.72
C GLU A 169 -1.09 -4.22 -15.23
N ILE A 170 -1.80 -3.55 -16.14
CA ILE A 170 -2.91 -2.65 -15.78
C ILE A 170 -4.06 -3.46 -15.18
N LYS A 171 -4.39 -4.60 -15.79
CA LYS A 171 -5.41 -5.53 -15.30
C LYS A 171 -5.06 -6.07 -13.92
N GLU A 172 -3.84 -6.58 -13.75
CA GLU A 172 -3.34 -7.09 -12.47
C GLU A 172 -3.37 -6.00 -11.39
N SER A 173 -2.86 -4.80 -11.68
CA SER A 173 -2.88 -3.68 -10.74
C SER A 173 -4.31 -3.28 -10.34
N SER A 174 -5.26 -3.38 -11.28
CA SER A 174 -6.67 -3.07 -11.02
C SER A 174 -7.33 -4.14 -10.15
N GLN A 175 -7.07 -5.43 -10.41
CA GLN A 175 -7.57 -6.55 -9.61
C GLN A 175 -7.05 -6.49 -8.18
N VAL A 176 -5.75 -6.27 -8.05
CA VAL A 176 -5.06 -6.06 -6.77
C VAL A 176 -5.71 -4.94 -5.95
N LEU A 177 -5.88 -3.76 -6.55
CA LEU A 177 -6.46 -2.61 -5.86
C LEU A 177 -7.91 -2.92 -5.43
N ARG A 178 -8.64 -3.68 -6.23
CA ARG A 178 -10.00 -4.09 -5.93
C ARG A 178 -10.05 -5.01 -4.71
N ASP A 179 -9.18 -6.01 -4.66
CA ASP A 179 -9.14 -7.00 -3.58
C ASP A 179 -8.77 -6.37 -2.22
N ASP A 180 -7.93 -5.33 -2.24
CA ASP A 180 -7.48 -4.61 -1.04
C ASP A 180 -8.26 -3.30 -0.76
N LEU A 181 -9.24 -2.94 -1.59
CA LEU A 181 -9.92 -1.63 -1.54
C LEU A 181 -10.46 -1.26 -0.14
N THR A 182 -10.99 -2.25 0.58
CA THR A 182 -11.59 -2.06 1.92
C THR A 182 -10.56 -1.94 3.05
N ARG A 183 -9.28 -2.18 2.75
CA ARG A 183 -8.17 -2.21 3.73
C ARG A 183 -7.20 -1.05 3.56
N LEU A 184 -7.26 -0.35 2.43
CA LEU A 184 -6.37 0.73 2.08
C LEU A 184 -6.94 2.08 2.51
N SER A 185 -6.05 3.01 2.87
CA SER A 185 -6.41 4.40 3.14
C SER A 185 -6.83 5.12 1.85
N LYS A 186 -7.55 6.25 1.98
CA LYS A 186 -7.95 7.08 0.83
C LYS A 186 -6.74 7.42 -0.03
N LYS A 187 -5.62 7.79 0.60
CA LYS A 187 -4.40 8.17 -0.11
C LYS A 187 -3.75 7.00 -0.85
N GLN A 188 -3.64 5.83 -0.22
CA GLN A 188 -3.10 4.62 -0.87
C GLN A 188 -3.93 4.23 -2.10
N ILE A 189 -5.26 4.36 -2.00
CA ILE A 189 -6.18 4.10 -3.13
C ILE A 189 -5.91 5.08 -4.28
N ILE A 190 -5.81 6.39 -4.01
CA ILE A 190 -5.51 7.39 -5.05
C ILE A 190 -4.11 7.20 -5.65
N GLN A 191 -3.10 6.83 -4.85
CA GLN A 191 -1.76 6.52 -5.35
C GLN A 191 -1.77 5.33 -6.32
N LYS A 192 -2.47 4.24 -5.98
CA LYS A 192 -2.62 3.05 -6.84
C LYS A 192 -3.42 3.38 -8.12
N LEU A 193 -4.51 4.14 -8.02
CA LEU A 193 -5.27 4.62 -9.18
C LEU A 193 -4.41 5.48 -10.12
N SER A 194 -3.62 6.39 -9.57
CA SER A 194 -2.72 7.25 -10.34
C SER A 194 -1.69 6.44 -11.12
N LYS A 195 -1.19 5.34 -10.54
CA LYS A 195 -0.28 4.40 -11.21
C LYS A 195 -0.99 3.66 -12.36
N ILE A 196 -2.22 3.22 -12.15
CA ILE A 196 -3.05 2.58 -13.20
C ILE A 196 -3.24 3.53 -14.39
N TRP A 197 -3.60 4.79 -14.15
CA TRP A 197 -3.77 5.79 -15.24
C TRP A 197 -2.46 6.16 -15.92
N ALA A 198 -1.36 6.23 -15.17
CA ALA A 198 -0.03 6.46 -15.73
C ALA A 198 0.36 5.37 -16.74
N LYS A 199 0.18 4.10 -16.36
CA LYS A 199 0.40 2.94 -17.25
C LYS A 199 -0.50 2.99 -18.48
N ALA A 200 -1.79 3.27 -18.29
CA ALA A 200 -2.73 3.40 -19.42
C ALA A 200 -2.34 4.52 -20.38
N ARG A 201 -1.91 5.68 -19.86
CA ARG A 201 -1.43 6.80 -20.67
C ARG A 201 -0.18 6.43 -21.46
N LYS A 202 0.77 5.74 -20.83
CA LYS A 202 2.00 5.26 -21.47
C LYS A 202 1.70 4.27 -22.60
N HIS A 203 0.73 3.38 -22.41
CA HIS A 203 0.31 2.44 -23.45
C HIS A 203 -0.42 3.12 -24.61
N GLY A 204 -1.22 4.15 -24.33
CA GLY A 204 -1.76 5.02 -25.37
C GLY A 204 -3.04 5.74 -25.01
N LEU A 205 -3.26 6.86 -25.68
CA LEU A 205 -4.41 7.74 -25.41
C LEU A 205 -5.76 7.09 -25.67
N ILE A 206 -5.85 6.06 -26.52
CA ILE A 206 -7.11 5.35 -26.78
C ILE A 206 -7.59 4.69 -25.48
N ILE A 207 -6.72 3.95 -24.82
CA ILE A 207 -7.05 3.22 -23.58
C ILE A 207 -7.29 4.21 -22.44
N LEU A 208 -6.42 5.23 -22.32
CA LEU A 208 -6.62 6.27 -21.32
C LEU A 208 -8.00 6.94 -21.47
N LYS A 209 -8.46 7.22 -22.69
CA LYS A 209 -9.77 7.85 -22.91
C LYS A 209 -10.92 6.96 -22.40
N GLU A 210 -10.86 5.67 -22.66
CA GLU A 210 -11.87 4.71 -22.20
C GLU A 210 -11.90 4.61 -20.67
N ILE A 211 -10.73 4.59 -20.00
CA ILE A 211 -10.69 4.36 -18.55
C ILE A 211 -10.71 5.64 -17.70
N TYR A 212 -10.12 6.75 -18.14
CA TYR A 212 -9.90 7.93 -17.30
C TYR A 212 -10.96 9.01 -17.49
N ILE A 213 -11.43 9.25 -18.71
CA ILE A 213 -12.37 10.35 -18.97
C ILE A 213 -13.72 10.06 -18.31
N GLU A 214 -14.20 8.83 -18.40
CA GLU A 214 -15.44 8.42 -17.74
C GLU A 214 -15.30 8.47 -16.22
N PHE A 215 -14.17 8.01 -15.68
CA PHE A 215 -13.85 8.13 -14.26
C PHE A 215 -13.88 9.56 -13.77
N ARG A 216 -13.13 10.47 -14.41
CA ARG A 216 -13.02 11.87 -13.97
C ARG A 216 -14.38 12.55 -13.89
N ASN A 217 -15.21 12.35 -14.92
CA ASN A 217 -16.54 12.94 -14.98
C ASN A 217 -17.47 12.43 -13.87
N GLU A 218 -17.29 11.19 -13.44
CA GLU A 218 -18.16 10.55 -12.48
C GLU A 218 -17.64 10.68 -11.03
N LEU A 219 -16.32 10.69 -10.83
CA LEU A 219 -15.68 11.07 -9.57
C LEU A 219 -16.07 12.50 -9.15
N ILE A 220 -15.99 13.46 -10.08
CA ILE A 220 -16.41 14.84 -9.81
C ILE A 220 -17.87 14.88 -9.33
N LYS A 221 -18.76 14.09 -9.94
CA LYS A 221 -20.16 14.00 -9.51
C LYS A 221 -20.31 13.38 -8.12
N GLN A 222 -19.53 12.35 -7.80
CA GLN A 222 -19.57 11.68 -6.49
C GLN A 222 -18.98 12.56 -5.38
N LEU A 223 -17.89 13.29 -5.64
CA LEU A 223 -17.31 14.26 -4.70
C LEU A 223 -18.30 15.38 -4.38
N ILE A 224 -18.98 15.93 -5.39
CA ILE A 224 -20.03 16.95 -5.20
C ILE A 224 -21.22 16.39 -4.40
N LYS A 225 -21.64 15.14 -4.65
CA LYS A 225 -22.73 14.49 -3.90
C LYS A 225 -22.34 14.16 -2.47
N GLY A 226 -21.09 13.79 -2.22
CA GLY A 226 -20.56 13.49 -0.89
C GLY A 226 -20.56 14.70 0.04
N GLN A 227 -20.28 15.90 -0.50
CA GLN A 227 -20.32 17.16 0.25
C GLN A 227 -21.75 17.65 0.57
N LEU A 228 -22.77 17.15 -0.15
CA LEU A 228 -24.18 17.54 0.07
C LEU A 228 -24.90 16.63 1.07
N ASN A 229 -24.33 15.46 1.38
CA ASN A 229 -24.93 14.45 2.26
C ASN A 229 -24.08 14.17 3.53
N GLY A 230 -23.04 14.96 3.78
CA GLY A 230 -22.28 15.00 5.04
C GLY A 230 -22.65 16.23 5.84
#